data_AF-A0A955TAM6-F1
#
_entry.id   AF-A0A955TAM6-F1
#
_cell.length_a   1.000
_cell.length_b   1.000
_cell.length_c   1.000
_cell.angle_alpha   90.00
_cell.angle_beta   90.00
_cell.angle_gamma   90.00
#
_symmetry.space_group_name_H-M   'P 1'
#
loop_
_entity.id
_entity.type
_entity.pdbx_description
1 polymer ?
#
loop_
_entity_poly.entity_id
_entity_poly.type
_entity_poly.pdbx_seq_one_letter_code
_entity_poly.pdbx_strand_id
1 'polypeptide(L)'
;GIVELKDGRLMMYIRTNGGTQYVRFSSDQGESWTKYEPGNLASPLSPATIERIPWSGDLVAVWNDHSGWHNYPPGKRTPHCLAVSKDEGKTWSKSRVLEGDPDGWYCYTSMTFADDRLILSYCAGDKEVGGLNRLKVLALPREWLEME
;
A
#
# COMPACT_ATOMS: atom_id res chain seq x y z
N GLY A 1 4.60 -5.16 -6.50
CA GLY A 1 5.03 -6.36 -5.76
C GLY A 1 4.10 -7.50 -6.08
N ILE A 2 4.20 -8.60 -5.34
CA ILE A 2 3.37 -9.79 -5.52
C ILE A 2 2.89 -10.23 -4.14
N VAL A 3 1.63 -10.67 -4.03
CA VAL A 3 1.09 -11.34 -2.86
C VAL A 3 0.33 -12.59 -3.29
N GLU A 4 0.50 -13.69 -2.58
CA GLU A 4 -0.25 -14.92 -2.82
C GLU A 4 -1.65 -14.82 -2.21
N LEU A 5 -2.68 -15.15 -2.99
CA LEU A 5 -4.08 -15.15 -2.60
C LEU A 5 -4.47 -16.47 -1.91
N LYS A 6 -5.57 -16.47 -1.14
CA LYS A 6 -6.06 -17.67 -0.43
C LYS A 6 -6.38 -18.86 -1.35
N ASP A 7 -6.65 -18.60 -2.64
CA ASP A 7 -6.92 -19.62 -3.64
C ASP A 7 -5.65 -20.11 -4.38
N GLY A 8 -4.46 -19.69 -3.93
CA GLY A 8 -3.17 -20.06 -4.51
C GLY A 8 -2.77 -19.25 -5.74
N ARG A 9 -3.61 -18.34 -6.23
CA ARG A 9 -3.21 -17.40 -7.29
C ARG A 9 -2.25 -16.35 -6.75
N LEU A 10 -1.36 -15.87 -7.60
CA LEU A 10 -0.52 -14.70 -7.29
C LEU A 10 -1.20 -13.43 -7.82
N MET A 11 -1.34 -12.41 -6.97
CA MET A 11 -1.70 -11.06 -7.38
C MET A 11 -0.45 -10.20 -7.48
N MET A 12 -0.16 -9.69 -8.67
CA MET A 12 0.83 -8.64 -8.86
C MET A 12 0.14 -7.28 -8.82
N TYR A 13 0.67 -6.36 -8.02
CA TYR A 13 0.28 -4.95 -7.99
C TYR A 13 1.40 -4.08 -8.53
N ILE A 14 1.06 -3.11 -9.38
CA ILE A 14 1.98 -2.44 -10.29
C ILE A 14 1.84 -0.92 -10.14
N ARG A 15 2.97 -0.26 -9.89
CA ARG A 15 3.09 1.20 -9.93
C ARG A 15 2.91 1.67 -11.38
N THR A 16 2.01 2.63 -11.59
CA THR A 16 1.78 3.24 -12.90
C THR A 16 1.65 4.77 -12.80
N ASN A 17 1.62 5.46 -13.94
CA ASN A 17 1.18 6.86 -14.05
C ASN A 17 -0.30 6.98 -14.46
N GLY A 18 -1.06 5.87 -14.44
CA GLY A 18 -2.48 5.82 -14.82
C GLY A 18 -3.45 6.21 -13.71
N GLY A 19 -2.96 6.77 -12.59
CA GLY A 19 -3.79 7.24 -11.47
C GLY A 19 -4.22 6.15 -10.48
N THR A 20 -3.80 4.90 -10.67
CA THR A 20 -4.10 3.78 -9.75
C THR A 20 -2.97 2.75 -9.77
N GLN A 21 -2.90 1.91 -8.74
CA GLN A 21 -2.12 0.68 -8.79
C GLN A 21 -2.82 -0.32 -9.70
N TYR A 22 -2.14 -0.77 -10.74
CA TYR A 22 -2.68 -1.79 -11.64
C TYR A 22 -2.51 -3.16 -11.03
N VAL A 23 -3.37 -4.11 -11.42
CA VAL A 23 -3.32 -5.50 -10.95
C VAL A 23 -3.28 -6.46 -12.13
N ARG A 24 -2.67 -7.62 -11.89
CA ARG A 24 -2.81 -8.81 -12.74
C ARG A 24 -2.57 -10.07 -11.91
N PHE A 25 -3.02 -11.20 -12.44
CA PHE A 25 -3.02 -12.45 -11.69
C PHE A 25 -2.27 -13.55 -12.44
N SER A 26 -1.66 -14.46 -11.69
CA SER A 26 -1.12 -15.72 -12.20
C SER A 26 -1.79 -16.88 -11.46
N SER A 27 -2.08 -17.95 -12.20
CA SER A 27 -2.62 -19.21 -11.66
C SER A 27 -1.62 -20.36 -11.77
N ASP A 28 -0.39 -20.07 -12.20
CA ASP A 28 0.67 -21.03 -12.51
C ASP A 28 2.01 -20.59 -11.89
N GLN A 29 1.94 -20.11 -10.64
CA GLN A 29 3.11 -19.75 -9.82
C GLN A 29 4.02 -18.67 -10.45
N GLY A 30 3.46 -17.82 -11.30
CA GLY A 30 4.14 -16.68 -11.89
C GLY A 30 4.74 -16.93 -13.29
N GLU A 31 4.53 -18.12 -13.87
CA GLU A 31 4.98 -18.45 -15.22
C GLU A 31 4.23 -17.63 -16.28
N SER A 32 2.91 -17.51 -16.15
CA SER A 32 2.07 -16.68 -17.00
C SER A 32 1.12 -15.80 -16.19
N TRP A 33 0.63 -14.75 -16.84
CA TRP A 33 -0.18 -13.74 -16.16
C TRP A 33 -1.29 -13.23 -17.06
N THR A 34 -2.39 -12.81 -16.45
CA THR A 34 -3.45 -12.08 -17.13
C THR A 34 -2.96 -10.73 -17.67
N LYS A 35 -3.79 -10.10 -18.51
CA LYS A 35 -3.60 -8.68 -18.86
C LYS A 35 -3.57 -7.82 -17.58
N TYR A 36 -2.82 -6.72 -17.65
CA TYR A 36 -2.84 -5.71 -16.60
C TYR A 36 -4.14 -4.92 -16.71
N GLU A 37 -4.79 -4.71 -15.57
CA GLU A 37 -6.03 -3.95 -15.48
C GLU A 37 -5.88 -2.86 -14.39
N PRO A 38 -6.59 -1.72 -14.51
CA PRO A 38 -6.66 -0.75 -13.42
C PRO A 38 -7.18 -1.42 -12.14
N GLY A 39 -6.48 -1.23 -11.02
CA GLY A 39 -6.93 -1.67 -9.71
C GLY A 39 -7.66 -0.57 -8.94
N ASN A 40 -7.91 -0.83 -7.66
CA ASN A 40 -8.87 -0.09 -6.85
C ASN A 40 -8.19 0.89 -5.87
N LEU A 41 -6.86 0.97 -5.92
CA LEU A 41 -6.04 1.81 -5.07
C LEU A 41 -5.59 3.03 -5.88
N ALA A 42 -6.40 4.09 -5.87
CA ALA A 42 -6.07 5.36 -6.49
C ALA A 42 -4.75 5.89 -5.93
N SER A 43 -3.83 6.27 -6.82
CA SER A 43 -2.45 6.58 -6.45
C SER A 43 -1.74 7.45 -7.49
N PRO A 44 -0.78 8.29 -7.07
CA PRO A 44 0.14 8.94 -7.99
C PRO A 44 1.16 7.92 -8.53
N LEU A 45 2.15 8.38 -9.32
CA LEU A 45 3.31 7.58 -9.74
C LEU A 45 4.24 7.26 -8.55
N SER A 46 3.76 6.41 -7.65
CA SER A 46 4.38 5.97 -6.39
C SER A 46 4.08 4.47 -6.15
N PRO A 47 4.99 3.72 -5.50
CA PRO A 47 4.72 2.32 -5.18
C PRO A 47 3.66 2.17 -4.08
N ALA A 48 2.95 1.04 -4.13
CA ALA A 48 2.26 0.46 -2.97
C ALA A 48 3.04 -0.74 -2.44
N THR A 49 2.70 -1.18 -1.23
CA THR A 49 3.14 -2.45 -0.64
C THR A 49 1.92 -3.15 -0.07
N ILE A 50 1.73 -4.43 -0.41
CA ILE A 50 0.60 -5.24 0.02
C ILE A 50 1.13 -6.54 0.62
N GLU A 51 0.72 -6.87 1.84
CA GLU A 51 1.08 -8.11 2.51
C GLU A 51 -0.13 -8.75 3.17
N ARG A 52 -0.02 -10.04 3.49
CA ARG A 52 -1.03 -10.77 4.24
C ARG A 52 -0.82 -10.60 5.75
N ILE A 53 -1.87 -10.19 6.44
CA ILE A 53 -1.89 -10.10 7.90
C ILE A 53 -1.92 -11.54 8.47
N PRO A 54 -0.93 -11.96 9.29
CA PRO A 54 -0.78 -13.36 9.66
C PRO A 54 -1.90 -13.87 10.58
N TRP A 55 -2.49 -13.02 11.42
CA TRP A 55 -3.51 -13.44 12.39
C TRP A 55 -4.95 -13.39 11.88
N SER A 56 -5.28 -12.57 10.88
CA SER A 56 -6.62 -12.55 10.27
C SER A 56 -6.67 -13.22 8.90
N GLY A 57 -5.52 -13.32 8.22
CA GLY A 57 -5.44 -13.75 6.84
C GLY A 57 -5.99 -12.72 5.85
N ASP A 58 -6.28 -11.49 6.27
CA ASP A 58 -6.66 -10.40 5.37
C ASP A 58 -5.44 -9.79 4.67
N LEU A 59 -5.65 -8.94 3.68
CA LEU A 59 -4.57 -8.16 3.07
C LEU A 59 -4.51 -6.77 3.68
N VAL A 60 -3.30 -6.26 3.90
CA VAL A 60 -3.04 -4.84 4.23
C VAL A 60 -2.30 -4.19 3.08
N ALA A 61 -2.71 -2.98 2.70
CA ALA A 61 -2.02 -2.16 1.71
C ALA A 61 -1.53 -0.86 2.36
N VAL A 62 -0.31 -0.46 1.99
CA VAL A 62 0.25 0.85 2.31
C VAL A 62 0.66 1.55 1.02
N TRP A 63 0.12 2.74 0.76
CA TRP A 63 0.34 3.51 -0.46
C TRP A 63 0.05 5.00 -0.26
N ASN A 64 0.21 5.81 -1.31
CA ASN A 64 -0.27 7.19 -1.29
C ASN A 64 -1.69 7.29 -1.84
N ASP A 65 -2.66 7.51 -0.95
CA ASP A 65 -4.08 7.49 -1.31
C ASP A 65 -4.52 8.80 -1.98
N HIS A 66 -4.76 8.73 -3.29
CA HIS A 66 -5.28 9.82 -4.11
C HIS A 66 -6.75 9.58 -4.53
N SER A 67 -7.51 8.82 -3.74
CA SER A 67 -8.95 8.56 -3.98
C SER A 67 -9.85 9.78 -3.75
N GLY A 68 -9.35 10.82 -3.08
CA GLY A 68 -10.13 11.99 -2.66
C GLY A 68 -10.73 11.88 -1.26
N TRP A 69 -10.50 10.78 -0.55
CA TRP A 69 -10.94 10.64 0.84
C TRP A 69 -10.15 11.49 1.83
N HIS A 70 -8.92 11.84 1.47
CA HIS A 70 -8.02 12.71 2.20
C HIS A 70 -7.53 13.81 1.26
N ASN A 71 -7.15 14.96 1.81
CA ASN A 71 -6.54 16.02 1.01
C ASN A 71 -5.18 15.56 0.46
N TYR A 72 -4.99 15.64 -0.85
CA TYR A 72 -3.71 15.33 -1.50
C TYR A 72 -3.31 16.42 -2.49
N PRO A 73 -2.09 16.97 -2.39
CA PRO A 73 -1.60 17.90 -3.40
C PRO A 73 -1.26 17.18 -4.72
N PRO A 74 -1.57 17.77 -5.89
CA PRO A 74 -1.20 17.20 -7.18
C PRO A 74 0.30 16.96 -7.31
N GLY A 75 0.68 15.82 -7.89
CA GLY A 75 2.09 15.48 -8.15
C GLY A 75 2.93 15.14 -6.92
N LYS A 76 2.34 15.07 -5.72
CA LYS A 76 3.03 14.70 -4.48
C LYS A 76 2.78 13.24 -4.07
N ARG A 77 3.70 12.71 -3.26
CA ARG A 77 3.59 11.38 -2.65
C ARG A 77 3.17 11.49 -1.19
N THR A 78 2.00 12.11 -1.00
CA THR A 78 1.32 12.35 0.28
C THR A 78 -0.20 12.44 0.00
N PRO A 79 -1.07 12.06 0.94
CA PRO A 79 -0.78 11.41 2.21
C PRO A 79 -0.21 10.01 2.04
N HIS A 80 0.44 9.47 3.07
CA HIS A 80 0.80 8.07 3.16
C HIS A 80 -0.26 7.37 4.00
N CYS A 81 -0.90 6.34 3.45
CA CYS A 81 -2.09 5.75 4.02
C CYS A 81 -2.00 4.24 4.09
N LEU A 82 -2.87 3.65 4.90
CA LEU A 82 -3.05 2.23 5.09
C LEU A 82 -4.52 1.85 4.96
N ALA A 83 -4.83 0.72 4.32
CA ALA A 83 -6.16 0.11 4.34
C ALA A 83 -6.07 -1.42 4.38
N VAL A 84 -7.19 -2.07 4.70
CA VAL A 84 -7.31 -3.52 4.80
C VAL A 84 -8.35 -4.03 3.82
N SER A 85 -8.09 -5.18 3.22
CA SER A 85 -9.03 -5.91 2.37
C SER A 85 -9.33 -7.28 2.95
N LYS A 86 -10.61 -7.55 3.17
CA LYS A 86 -11.16 -8.82 3.69
C LYS A 86 -11.53 -9.81 2.57
N ASP A 87 -11.39 -9.41 1.30
CA ASP A 87 -11.89 -10.12 0.14
C ASP A 87 -10.84 -10.28 -0.99
N GLU A 88 -9.59 -10.49 -0.58
CA GLU A 88 -8.45 -10.75 -1.48
C GLU A 88 -8.15 -9.61 -2.46
N GLY A 89 -8.28 -8.36 -1.98
CA GLY A 89 -7.94 -7.15 -2.72
C GLY A 89 -9.04 -6.62 -3.64
N LYS A 90 -10.23 -7.24 -3.63
CA LYS A 90 -11.38 -6.81 -4.45
C LYS A 90 -12.00 -5.51 -3.92
N THR A 91 -12.06 -5.33 -2.61
CA THR A 91 -12.47 -4.07 -1.97
C THR A 91 -11.52 -3.74 -0.83
N TRP A 92 -11.45 -2.45 -0.49
CA TRP A 92 -10.58 -1.92 0.56
C TRP A 92 -11.41 -1.08 1.52
N SER A 93 -11.07 -1.16 2.81
CA SER A 93 -11.68 -0.35 3.88
C SER A 93 -11.38 1.14 3.72
N LYS A 94 -12.00 1.96 4.58
CA LYS A 94 -11.60 3.37 4.70
C LYS A 94 -10.13 3.51 5.06
N SER A 95 -9.34 4.16 4.21
CA SER A 95 -7.91 4.34 4.45
C SER A 95 -7.66 5.22 5.67
N ARG A 96 -6.67 4.85 6.49
CA ARG A 96 -6.16 5.62 7.62
C ARG A 96 -4.84 6.31 7.24
N VAL A 97 -4.68 7.57 7.63
CA VAL A 97 -3.47 8.35 7.34
C VAL A 97 -2.36 7.98 8.32
N LEU A 98 -1.22 7.55 7.81
CA LEU A 98 0.03 7.35 8.54
C LEU A 98 0.85 8.66 8.60
N GLU A 99 0.90 9.36 7.47
CA GLU A 99 1.60 10.63 7.32
C GLU A 99 0.77 11.57 6.43
N GLY A 100 0.55 12.80 6.89
CA GLY A 100 -0.38 13.74 6.26
C GLY A 100 0.21 15.09 5.87
N ASP A 101 1.53 15.28 5.98
CA ASP A 101 2.17 16.55 5.62
C ASP A 101 1.97 16.83 4.11
N PRO A 102 1.34 17.95 3.71
CA PRO A 102 1.19 18.32 2.30
C PRO A 102 2.51 18.53 1.54
N ASP A 103 3.57 18.93 2.23
CA ASP A 103 4.92 19.05 1.66
C ASP A 103 5.71 17.73 1.75
N GLY A 104 5.15 16.74 2.44
CA GLY A 104 5.75 15.44 2.67
C GLY A 104 5.92 14.60 1.41
N TRP A 105 6.91 13.72 1.46
CA TRP A 105 7.20 12.77 0.41
C TRP A 105 7.48 11.41 1.03
N TYR A 106 6.57 10.46 0.85
CA TYR A 106 6.61 9.14 1.50
C TYR A 106 6.47 8.03 0.47
N CYS A 107 7.42 7.09 0.40
CA CYS A 107 7.35 5.95 -0.50
C CYS A 107 8.40 4.87 -0.20
N TYR A 108 8.41 3.82 -1.03
CA TYR A 108 9.31 2.65 -0.91
C TYR A 108 9.16 1.96 0.45
N THR A 109 7.92 1.67 0.82
CA THR A 109 7.60 1.06 2.09
C THR A 109 7.95 -0.43 2.09
N SER A 110 8.77 -0.85 3.04
CA SER A 110 8.92 -2.25 3.44
C SER A 110 8.02 -2.54 4.63
N MET A 111 7.53 -3.77 4.71
CA MET A 111 6.52 -4.21 5.63
C MET A 111 6.91 -5.57 6.21
N THR A 112 6.78 -5.74 7.53
CA THR A 112 6.92 -7.04 8.18
C THR A 112 6.05 -7.10 9.43
N PHE A 113 5.72 -8.31 9.87
CA PHE A 113 4.97 -8.55 11.08
C PHE A 113 5.89 -9.12 12.15
N ALA A 114 5.81 -8.58 13.36
CA ALA A 114 6.53 -9.06 14.53
C ALA A 114 5.55 -9.09 15.70
N ASP A 115 5.35 -10.27 16.29
CA ASP A 115 4.37 -10.52 17.35
C ASP A 115 2.97 -10.01 16.97
N ASP A 116 2.45 -9.04 17.72
CA ASP A 116 1.15 -8.39 17.54
C ASP A 116 1.25 -7.04 16.80
N ARG A 117 2.32 -6.83 16.03
CA ARG A 117 2.61 -5.54 15.38
C ARG A 117 2.91 -5.67 13.90
N LEU A 118 2.50 -4.62 13.20
CA LEU A 118 2.96 -4.31 11.85
C LEU A 118 4.12 -3.32 11.93
N ILE A 119 5.28 -3.72 11.44
CA ILE A 119 6.46 -2.86 11.33
C ILE A 119 6.56 -2.35 9.89
N LEU A 120 6.58 -1.03 9.74
CA LEU A 120 6.76 -0.34 8.47
C LEU A 120 8.10 0.38 8.49
N SER A 121 8.82 0.34 7.38
CA SER A 121 9.95 1.24 7.12
C SER A 121 9.82 1.86 5.74
N TYR A 122 10.10 3.15 5.59
CA TYR A 122 9.90 3.86 4.32
C TYR A 122 10.80 5.09 4.19
N CYS A 123 11.06 5.48 2.95
CA CYS A 123 11.65 6.77 2.64
C CYS A 123 10.63 7.86 2.94
N ALA A 124 11.05 8.84 3.72
CA ALA A 124 10.34 10.04 4.06
C ALA A 124 11.20 11.26 3.72
N GLY A 125 10.57 12.42 3.74
CA GLY A 125 11.23 13.69 3.52
C GLY A 125 10.21 14.78 3.24
N ASP A 126 10.73 15.95 2.94
CA ASP A 126 9.97 17.17 2.69
C ASP A 126 10.83 18.08 1.79
N LYS A 127 10.38 19.32 1.57
CA LYS A 127 11.11 20.29 0.74
C LYS A 127 12.42 20.78 1.35
N GLU A 128 12.59 20.68 2.67
CA GLU A 128 13.75 21.20 3.38
C GLU A 128 14.87 20.16 3.44
N VAL A 129 14.51 18.92 3.78
CA VAL A 129 15.46 17.80 3.92
C VAL A 129 15.65 17.05 2.60
N GLY A 130 14.70 17.16 1.68
CA GLY A 130 14.64 16.42 0.42
C GLY A 130 13.80 15.15 0.54
N GLY A 131 13.00 14.84 -0.48
CA GLY A 131 11.87 13.92 -0.37
C GLY A 131 12.19 12.44 -0.05
N LEU A 132 13.42 11.97 -0.29
CA LEU A 132 13.83 10.59 -0.02
C LEU A 132 14.99 10.49 0.98
N ASN A 133 15.21 11.55 1.78
CA ASN A 133 16.43 11.72 2.57
C ASN A 133 16.26 11.37 4.04
N ARG A 134 15.13 10.80 4.44
CA ARG A 134 14.87 10.34 5.81
C ARG A 134 14.34 8.90 5.79
N LEU A 135 14.90 8.04 6.64
CA LEU A 135 14.29 6.76 6.97
C LEU A 135 13.31 6.97 8.13
N LYS A 136 12.07 6.54 7.97
CA LYS A 136 11.12 6.41 9.08
C LYS A 136 10.80 4.94 9.33
N VAL A 137 10.61 4.60 10.60
CA VAL A 137 10.15 3.28 11.04
C VAL A 137 8.94 3.49 11.96
N LEU A 138 7.84 2.78 11.68
CA LEU A 138 6.64 2.78 12.49
C LEU A 138 6.34 1.36 12.97
N ALA A 139 5.86 1.23 14.20
CA ALA A 139 5.34 -0.01 14.74
C ALA A 139 3.86 0.20 15.10
N LEU A 140 2.97 -0.32 14.28
CA LEU A 140 1.52 -0.21 14.47
C LEU A 140 1.04 -1.44 15.25
N PRO A 141 0.24 -1.25 16.31
CA PRO A 141 -0.31 -2.37 17.05
C PRO A 141 -1.43 -3.04 16.24
N ARG A 142 -1.76 -4.29 16.57
CA ARG A 142 -2.77 -5.10 15.86
C ARG A 142 -4.10 -4.37 15.64
N GLU A 143 -4.59 -3.62 16.62
CA GLU A 143 -5.88 -2.93 16.59
C GLU A 143 -5.93 -1.85 15.50
N TRP A 144 -4.77 -1.37 15.05
CA TRP A 144 -4.68 -0.45 13.91
C TRP A 144 -5.11 -1.08 12.59
N LEU A 145 -5.07 -2.42 12.49
CA LEU A 145 -5.50 -3.20 11.33
C LEU A 145 -6.92 -3.75 11.48
N GLU A 146 -7.49 -3.69 12.68
CA GLU A 146 -8.88 -4.05 12.94
C GLU A 146 -9.78 -2.89 12.47
N MET A 147 -10.06 -2.90 11.17
CA MET A 147 -10.94 -1.95 10.52
C MET A 147 -12.33 -2.55 10.35
N GLU A 148 -13.36 -1.78 10.68
CA GLU A 148 -14.77 -2.14 10.41
C GLU A 148 -15.02 -2.21 8.90
#